data_AF-A0A382RTR3-F1
#
_entry.id   AF-A0A382RTR3-F1
#
_cell.length_a   1.000
_cell.length_b   1.000
_cell.length_c   1.000
_cell.angle_alpha   90.00
_cell.angle_beta   90.00
_cell.angle_gamma   90.00
#
_symmetry.space_group_name_H-M   'P 1'
#
loop_
_entity.id
_entity.type
_entity.pdbx_description
1 polymer ?
#
loop_
_entity_poly.entity_id
_entity_poly.type
_entity_poly.pdbx_seq_one_letter_code
_entity_poly.pdbx_strand_id
1 'polypeptide(L)'
;VTSVFDTPAPNFSIKDAERIASDHFGVNGSADSLVSDRDQNFLIKSPNRNFVLKISNSMEDINVLDMQNEAMQYIYQKKPHIDLTHPIESNSGQKILQIEKNKICYSVRLLRYVDGEFLKDIEYGSDLLFDLGKFLGCLDLALEGYDHPEAHRTFVWNARCTNELYSQIAQNKTDQKMISHYLDLYNKQV
;
A
#
# COMPACT_ATOMS: atom_id res chain seq x y z
N VAL A 1 -7.20 -20.13 -9.45
CA VAL A 1 -6.84 -19.64 -8.10
C VAL A 1 -7.26 -18.20 -8.05
N THR A 2 -8.12 -17.81 -7.12
CA THR A 2 -8.57 -16.42 -6.99
C THR A 2 -7.42 -15.60 -6.43
N SER A 3 -7.06 -14.49 -7.08
CA SER A 3 -6.02 -13.59 -6.60
C SER A 3 -6.63 -12.32 -5.98
N VAL A 4 -5.79 -11.50 -5.37
CA VAL A 4 -6.13 -10.12 -4.96
C VAL A 4 -6.53 -9.22 -6.14
N PHE A 5 -6.20 -9.58 -7.39
CA PHE A 5 -6.62 -8.86 -8.59
C PHE A 5 -7.99 -9.31 -9.13
N ASP A 6 -8.45 -10.50 -8.74
CA ASP A 6 -9.74 -11.05 -9.16
C ASP A 6 -10.80 -10.96 -8.04
N THR A 7 -10.38 -10.60 -6.83
CA THR A 7 -11.26 -10.44 -5.67
C THR A 7 -11.72 -9.00 -5.54
N PRO A 8 -13.04 -8.74 -5.47
CA PRO A 8 -13.55 -7.38 -5.29
C PRO A 8 -12.95 -6.69 -4.06
N ALA A 9 -12.72 -5.38 -4.18
CA ALA A 9 -12.30 -4.57 -3.05
C ALA A 9 -13.31 -4.64 -1.89
N PRO A 10 -12.86 -4.43 -0.63
CA PRO A 10 -13.75 -4.34 0.51
C PRO A 10 -14.86 -3.30 0.30
N ASN A 11 -16.05 -3.57 0.83
CA ASN A 11 -17.21 -2.69 0.70
C ASN A 11 -17.70 -2.23 2.10
N PHE A 12 -16.86 -1.48 2.80
CA PHE A 12 -17.19 -0.80 4.05
C PHE A 12 -17.76 0.57 3.76
N SER A 13 -18.75 0.98 4.56
CA SER A 13 -19.32 2.32 4.49
C SER A 13 -18.45 3.31 5.29
N ILE A 14 -18.65 4.61 5.05
CA ILE A 14 -18.05 5.69 5.86
C ILE A 14 -18.32 5.45 7.36
N LYS A 15 -19.57 5.10 7.72
CA LYS A 15 -19.94 4.80 9.11
C LYS A 15 -19.25 3.57 9.67
N ASP A 16 -18.97 2.57 8.83
CA ASP A 16 -18.18 1.42 9.28
C ASP A 16 -16.73 1.85 9.58
N ALA A 17 -16.13 2.69 8.74
CA ALA A 17 -14.77 3.20 8.96
C ALA A 17 -14.67 4.05 10.23
N GLU A 18 -15.63 4.95 10.46
CA GLU A 18 -15.71 5.76 11.69
C GLU A 18 -15.83 4.88 12.94
N ARG A 19 -16.70 3.87 12.89
CA ARG A 19 -16.90 2.90 13.98
C ARG A 19 -15.66 2.06 14.23
N ILE A 20 -15.00 1.58 13.18
CA ILE A 20 -13.76 0.81 13.30
C ILE A 20 -12.66 1.66 13.96
N ALA A 21 -12.49 2.91 13.52
CA ALA A 21 -11.52 3.83 14.11
C ALA A 21 -11.81 4.10 15.59
N SER A 22 -13.08 4.31 15.95
CA SER A 22 -13.49 4.56 17.33
C SER A 22 -13.34 3.32 18.22
N ASP A 23 -14.00 2.21 17.85
CA ASP A 23 -14.11 1.02 18.69
C ASP A 23 -12.76 0.31 18.88
N HIS A 24 -11.93 0.27 17.83
CA HIS A 24 -10.69 -0.51 17.86
C HIS A 24 -9.42 0.31 18.06
N PHE A 25 -9.44 1.61 17.76
CA PHE A 25 -8.24 2.47 17.90
C PHE A 25 -8.47 3.66 18.84
N GLY A 26 -9.69 3.84 19.38
CA GLY A 26 -10.02 4.99 20.23
C GLY A 26 -10.00 6.33 19.50
N VAL A 27 -10.05 6.32 18.17
CA VAL A 27 -9.98 7.53 17.33
C VAL A 27 -11.37 7.93 16.89
N ASN A 28 -11.88 9.02 17.49
CA ASN A 28 -13.14 9.64 17.09
C ASN A 28 -12.89 10.68 16.00
N GLY A 29 -13.66 10.61 14.91
CA GLY A 29 -13.53 11.52 13.77
C GLY A 29 -14.51 11.18 12.65
N SER A 30 -14.59 12.05 11.65
CA SER A 30 -15.35 11.77 10.42
C SER A 30 -14.46 11.04 9.40
N ALA A 31 -15.05 10.16 8.59
CA ALA A 31 -14.32 9.46 7.54
C ALA A 31 -14.65 9.98 6.13
N ASP A 32 -13.61 10.14 5.30
CA ASP A 32 -13.74 10.39 3.86
C ASP A 32 -13.12 9.23 3.08
N SER A 33 -13.77 8.79 2.00
CA SER A 33 -13.18 7.75 1.14
C SER A 33 -11.94 8.29 0.42
N LEU A 34 -10.88 7.47 0.38
CA LEU A 34 -9.70 7.70 -0.44
C LEU A 34 -9.71 6.75 -1.63
N VAL A 35 -9.15 7.21 -2.76
CA VAL A 35 -8.95 6.36 -3.94
C VAL A 35 -7.99 5.23 -3.57
N SER A 36 -8.34 4.03 -4.01
CA SER A 36 -7.57 2.82 -3.80
C SER A 36 -7.84 1.86 -4.95
N ASP A 37 -6.91 0.96 -5.20
CA ASP A 37 -6.99 -0.03 -6.28
C ASP A 37 -7.75 -1.29 -5.80
N ARG A 38 -7.08 -2.15 -5.02
CA ARG A 38 -7.61 -3.45 -4.55
C ARG A 38 -8.10 -3.42 -3.11
N ASP A 39 -7.60 -2.47 -2.33
CA ASP A 39 -7.95 -2.24 -0.92
C ASP A 39 -9.04 -1.16 -0.82
N GLN A 40 -9.53 -0.89 0.39
CA GLN A 40 -10.37 0.27 0.68
C GLN A 40 -9.70 1.16 1.74
N ASN A 41 -9.50 2.43 1.41
CA ASN A 41 -8.82 3.39 2.27
C ASN A 41 -9.76 4.53 2.67
N PHE A 42 -9.66 4.98 3.92
CA PHE A 42 -10.40 6.12 4.43
C PHE A 42 -9.45 7.10 5.13
N LEU A 43 -9.65 8.39 4.87
CA LEU A 43 -9.07 9.45 5.69
C LEU A 43 -9.96 9.63 6.92
N ILE A 44 -9.41 9.41 8.11
CA ILE A 44 -10.09 9.67 9.38
C ILE A 44 -9.65 11.04 9.89
N LYS A 45 -10.56 12.01 9.88
CA LYS A 45 -10.34 13.37 10.38
C LYS A 45 -10.73 13.44 11.85
N SER A 46 -9.74 13.37 12.74
CA SER A 46 -9.93 13.50 14.19
C SER A 46 -9.51 14.90 14.66
N PRO A 47 -10.02 15.43 15.79
CA PRO A 47 -9.70 16.78 16.25
C PRO A 47 -8.20 17.08 16.42
N ASN A 48 -7.39 16.06 16.74
CA ASN A 48 -5.97 16.25 17.05
C ASN A 48 -5.04 15.99 15.86
N ARG A 49 -5.39 15.04 14.99
CA ARG A 49 -4.58 14.64 13.82
C ARG A 49 -5.41 13.76 12.88
N ASN A 50 -4.96 13.67 11.64
CA ASN A 50 -5.56 12.80 10.65
C ASN A 50 -4.91 11.40 10.67
N PHE A 51 -5.66 10.40 10.20
CA PHE A 51 -5.19 9.03 10.04
C PHE A 51 -5.67 8.45 8.71
N VAL A 52 -5.01 7.38 8.27
CA VAL A 52 -5.49 6.55 7.15
C VAL A 52 -5.92 5.20 7.71
N LEU A 53 -7.22 4.90 7.65
CA LEU A 53 -7.73 3.56 7.91
C LEU A 53 -7.66 2.77 6.59
N LYS A 54 -6.87 1.70 6.57
CA LYS A 54 -6.76 0.80 5.42
C LYS A 54 -7.44 -0.52 5.75
N ILE A 55 -8.35 -0.93 4.88
CA ILE A 55 -9.00 -2.25 4.89
C ILE A 55 -8.45 -2.98 3.68
N SER A 56 -7.62 -3.98 3.93
CA SER A 56 -6.93 -4.71 2.85
C SER A 56 -7.91 -5.66 2.18
N ASN A 57 -7.71 -5.94 0.90
CA ASN A 57 -8.44 -6.99 0.21
C ASN A 57 -8.37 -8.32 1.00
N SER A 58 -9.45 -9.11 0.99
CA SER A 58 -9.51 -10.35 1.77
C SER A 58 -8.53 -11.44 1.28
N MET A 59 -8.01 -11.31 0.06
CA MET A 59 -6.97 -12.18 -0.48
C MET A 59 -5.54 -11.62 -0.31
N GLU A 60 -5.37 -10.47 0.34
CA GLU A 60 -4.04 -9.94 0.63
C GLU A 60 -3.39 -10.75 1.76
N ASP A 61 -2.15 -11.19 1.54
CA ASP A 61 -1.43 -11.99 2.51
C ASP A 61 -1.01 -11.12 3.71
N ILE A 62 -1.31 -11.58 4.92
CA ILE A 62 -0.95 -10.86 6.14
C ILE A 62 0.56 -10.65 6.26
N ASN A 63 1.38 -11.57 5.78
CA ASN A 63 2.84 -11.44 5.79
C ASN A 63 3.31 -10.27 4.90
N VAL A 64 2.58 -9.96 3.82
CA VAL A 64 2.87 -8.80 2.97
C VAL A 64 2.53 -7.50 3.70
N LEU A 65 1.48 -7.51 4.54
CA LEU A 65 1.13 -6.36 5.37
C LEU A 65 2.13 -6.16 6.51
N ASP A 66 2.62 -7.26 7.11
CA ASP A 66 3.68 -7.24 8.11
C ASP A 66 4.99 -6.70 7.52
N MET A 67 5.39 -7.18 6.33
CA MET A 67 6.53 -6.62 5.60
C MET A 67 6.41 -5.11 5.39
N GLN A 68 5.22 -4.59 5.05
CA GLN A 68 5.03 -3.15 4.90
C GLN A 68 5.22 -2.41 6.24
N ASN A 69 4.70 -2.97 7.33
CA ASN A 69 4.84 -2.42 8.68
C ASN A 69 6.31 -2.41 9.13
N GLU A 70 7.03 -3.51 8.91
CA GLU A 70 8.44 -3.64 9.23
C GLU A 70 9.31 -2.70 8.40
N ALA A 71 9.04 -2.55 7.11
CA ALA A 71 9.77 -1.61 6.25
C ALA A 71 9.65 -0.16 6.76
N MET A 72 8.43 0.28 7.12
CA MET A 72 8.21 1.61 7.71
C MET A 72 9.00 1.79 9.02
N GLN A 73 8.99 0.77 9.88
CA GLN A 73 9.75 0.78 11.13
C GLN A 73 11.26 0.79 10.90
N TYR A 74 11.76 0.02 9.94
CA TYR A 74 13.17 -0.05 9.58
C TYR A 74 13.68 1.31 9.10
N ILE A 75 12.95 1.96 8.19
CA ILE A 75 13.29 3.29 7.70
C ILE A 75 13.32 4.29 8.85
N TYR A 76 12.31 4.28 9.74
CA TYR A 76 12.25 5.19 10.88
C TYR A 76 13.46 5.03 11.81
N GLN A 77 13.93 3.80 12.05
CA GLN A 77 15.11 3.53 12.87
C GLN A 77 16.41 4.01 12.21
N LYS A 78 16.53 3.90 10.88
CA LYS A 78 17.73 4.32 10.12
C LYS A 78 17.78 5.82 9.86
N LYS A 79 16.64 6.45 9.59
CA LYS A 79 16.50 7.86 9.20
C LYS A 79 15.27 8.48 9.87
N PRO A 80 15.35 8.78 11.18
CA PRO A 80 14.20 9.28 11.96
C PRO A 80 13.68 10.66 11.53
N HIS A 81 14.43 11.38 10.69
CA HIS A 81 14.04 12.69 10.16
C HIS A 81 13.10 12.60 8.95
N ILE A 82 12.91 11.42 8.34
CA ILE A 82 11.97 11.25 7.24
C ILE A 82 10.56 11.17 7.84
N ASP A 83 9.70 12.11 7.44
CA ASP A 83 8.30 12.13 7.89
C ASP A 83 7.51 11.03 7.16
N LEU A 84 7.29 9.89 7.83
CA LEU A 84 6.70 8.69 7.23
C LEU A 84 5.46 8.22 7.96
N THR A 85 4.52 7.69 7.18
CA THR A 85 3.41 6.93 7.75
C THR A 85 3.93 5.74 8.57
N HIS A 86 3.21 5.38 9.62
CA HIS A 86 3.52 4.23 10.46
C HIS A 86 2.23 3.69 11.08
N PRO A 87 2.18 2.37 11.39
CA PRO A 87 1.01 1.76 12.01
C PRO A 87 0.78 2.28 13.42
N ILE A 88 -0.48 2.57 13.72
CA ILE A 88 -0.99 2.88 15.04
C ILE A 88 -1.50 1.59 15.67
N GLU A 89 -1.09 1.33 16.90
CA GLU A 89 -1.57 0.16 17.66
C GLU A 89 -3.05 0.33 18.01
N SER A 90 -3.80 -0.76 17.91
CA SER A 90 -5.18 -0.85 18.39
C SER A 90 -5.23 -0.80 19.92
N ASN A 91 -6.45 -0.69 20.45
CA ASN A 91 -6.76 -0.86 21.87
C ASN A 91 -6.36 -2.25 22.41
N SER A 92 -6.18 -3.25 21.53
CA SER A 92 -5.67 -4.59 21.85
C SER A 92 -4.15 -4.74 21.69
N GLY A 93 -3.43 -3.66 21.35
CA GLY A 93 -1.98 -3.68 21.12
C GLY A 93 -1.55 -4.28 19.78
N GLN A 94 -2.49 -4.46 18.84
CA GLN A 94 -2.22 -5.06 17.53
C GLN A 94 -2.10 -3.98 16.46
N LYS A 95 -1.14 -4.13 15.53
CA LYS A 95 -0.96 -3.22 14.38
C LYS A 95 -1.76 -3.65 13.15
N ILE A 96 -2.20 -4.91 13.11
CA ILE A 96 -3.10 -5.48 12.10
C ILE A 96 -4.24 -6.18 12.84
N LEU A 97 -5.45 -5.73 12.59
CA LEU A 97 -6.67 -6.33 13.11
C LEU A 97 -7.33 -7.21 12.06
N GLN A 98 -8.04 -8.22 12.52
CA GLN A 98 -8.91 -9.04 11.68
C GLN A 98 -10.36 -8.66 12.01
N ILE A 99 -11.10 -8.15 11.02
CA ILE A 99 -12.50 -7.76 11.18
C ILE A 99 -13.35 -8.56 10.20
N GLU A 100 -14.37 -9.25 10.72
CA GLU A 100 -15.32 -9.97 9.88
C GLU A 100 -16.45 -9.05 9.40
N LYS A 101 -16.73 -9.08 8.10
CA LYS A 101 -17.93 -8.49 7.50
C LYS A 101 -18.51 -9.44 6.46
N ASN A 102 -19.80 -9.74 6.56
CA ASN A 102 -20.49 -10.66 5.64
C ASN A 102 -19.79 -12.03 5.51
N LYS A 103 -19.29 -12.59 6.62
CA LYS A 103 -18.53 -13.86 6.68
C LYS A 103 -17.18 -13.84 5.94
N ILE A 104 -16.66 -12.66 5.62
CA ILE A 104 -15.33 -12.47 5.05
C ILE A 104 -14.48 -11.74 6.09
N CYS A 105 -13.27 -12.25 6.33
CA CYS A 105 -12.30 -11.64 7.22
C CYS A 105 -11.44 -10.64 6.44
N TYR A 106 -11.24 -9.44 7.00
CA TYR A 106 -10.43 -8.39 6.41
C TYR A 106 -9.33 -7.95 7.37
N SER A 107 -8.13 -7.78 6.84
CA SER A 107 -6.99 -7.19 7.56
C SER A 107 -7.12 -5.67 7.58
N VAL A 108 -7.25 -5.10 8.77
CA VAL A 108 -7.46 -3.67 9.00
C VAL A 108 -6.27 -3.05 9.72
N ARG A 109 -5.80 -1.91 9.23
CA ARG A 109 -4.69 -1.14 9.83
C ARG A 109 -5.07 0.33 9.92
N LEU A 110 -4.74 0.98 11.03
CA LEU A 110 -4.77 2.43 11.13
C LEU A 110 -3.33 2.95 11.01
N LEU A 111 -3.10 3.89 10.10
CA LEU A 111 -1.79 4.48 9.87
C LEU A 111 -1.82 5.97 10.18
N ARG A 112 -0.69 6.51 10.63
CA ARG A 112 -0.51 7.97 10.73
C ARG A 112 -0.63 8.60 9.34
N TYR A 113 -1.43 9.66 9.21
CA TYR A 113 -1.45 10.50 8.02
C TYR A 113 -0.23 11.42 8.00
N VAL A 114 0.38 11.62 6.83
CA VAL A 114 1.43 12.63 6.63
C VAL A 114 0.76 13.87 6.05
N ASP A 115 0.81 14.97 6.80
CA ASP A 115 0.18 16.22 6.38
C ASP A 115 0.91 16.82 5.18
N GLY A 116 0.16 17.32 4.21
CA GLY A 116 0.69 17.89 2.99
C GLY A 116 -0.34 17.93 1.87
N GLU A 117 0.07 18.50 0.74
CA GLU A 117 -0.71 18.54 -0.50
C GLU A 117 -0.25 17.43 -1.45
N PHE A 118 -1.19 16.81 -2.17
CA PHE A 118 -0.82 15.81 -3.16
C PHE A 118 -0.13 16.47 -4.34
N LEU A 119 0.94 15.84 -4.85
CA LEU A 119 1.68 16.34 -6.02
C LEU A 119 0.80 16.55 -7.26
N LYS A 120 -0.30 15.79 -7.40
CA LYS A 120 -1.27 15.94 -8.49
C LYS A 120 -2.13 17.21 -8.42
N ASP A 121 -2.22 17.80 -7.24
CA ASP A 121 -3.13 18.92 -6.92
C ASP A 121 -2.38 20.27 -6.81
N ILE A 122 -1.06 20.26 -7.02
CA ILE A 122 -0.22 21.47 -6.97
C ILE A 122 0.50 21.68 -8.30
N GLU A 123 0.81 22.93 -8.61
CA GLU A 123 1.79 23.26 -9.64
C GLU A 123 3.20 23.03 -9.09
N TYR A 124 4.06 22.40 -9.88
CA TYR A 124 5.43 22.08 -9.46
C TYR A 124 6.47 22.46 -10.50
N GLY A 125 7.60 22.97 -10.01
CA GLY A 125 8.76 23.35 -10.81
C GLY A 125 9.92 22.37 -10.68
N SER A 126 11.03 22.68 -11.35
CA SER A 126 12.27 21.88 -11.33
C SER A 126 12.80 21.66 -9.91
N ASP A 127 12.66 22.65 -9.03
CA ASP A 127 13.20 22.59 -7.67
C ASP A 127 12.47 21.52 -6.83
N LEU A 128 11.14 21.45 -6.93
CA LEU A 128 10.37 20.40 -6.24
C LEU A 128 10.70 19.02 -6.79
N LEU A 129 10.88 18.87 -8.10
CA LEU A 129 11.28 17.60 -8.71
C LEU A 129 12.69 17.17 -8.27
N PHE A 130 13.60 18.13 -8.12
CA PHE A 130 14.94 17.87 -7.61
C PHE A 130 14.91 17.42 -6.14
N ASP A 131 14.09 18.06 -5.30
CA ASP A 131 13.91 17.66 -3.91
C ASP A 131 13.17 16.32 -3.76
N LEU A 132 12.23 16.01 -4.65
CA LEU A 132 11.64 14.67 -4.77
C LEU A 132 12.72 13.62 -5.09
N GLY A 133 13.63 13.92 -6.01
CA GLY A 133 14.78 13.06 -6.32
C GLY A 133 15.68 12.81 -5.10
N LYS A 134 16.00 13.87 -4.33
CA LYS A 134 16.76 13.72 -3.08
C LYS A 134 16.01 12.85 -2.06
N PHE A 135 14.71 13.06 -1.92
CA PHE A 135 13.88 12.27 -1.01
C PHE A 135 13.89 10.79 -1.39
N LEU A 136 13.72 10.46 -2.68
CA LEU A 136 13.78 9.09 -3.17
C LEU A 136 15.15 8.46 -2.92
N GLY A 137 16.25 9.17 -3.16
CA GLY A 137 17.61 8.69 -2.85
C GLY A 137 17.82 8.47 -1.34
N CYS A 138 17.29 9.34 -0.50
CA CYS A 138 17.31 9.16 0.96
C CYS A 138 16.52 7.93 1.41
N LEU A 139 15.37 7.67 0.79
CA LEU A 139 14.55 6.49 1.07
C LEU A 139 15.26 5.20 0.67
N ASP A 140 15.91 5.19 -0.50
CA ASP A 140 16.67 4.05 -1.01
C ASP A 140 17.82 3.68 -0.06
N LEU A 141 18.60 4.68 0.39
CA LEU A 141 19.63 4.50 1.41
C LEU A 141 19.07 4.07 2.77
N ALA A 142 17.86 4.49 3.12
CA ALA A 142 17.24 4.10 4.39
C ALA A 142 16.76 2.65 4.39
N LEU A 143 16.48 2.08 3.21
CA LEU A 143 16.12 0.69 2.99
C LEU A 143 17.34 -0.22 2.74
N GLU A 144 18.55 0.34 2.67
CA GLU A 144 19.77 -0.45 2.47
C GLU A 144 19.93 -1.51 3.57
N GLY A 145 19.99 -2.78 3.16
CA GLY A 145 20.10 -3.93 4.05
C GLY A 145 18.79 -4.35 4.72
N TYR A 146 17.65 -3.76 4.36
CA TYR A 146 16.34 -4.33 4.69
C TYR A 146 16.09 -5.56 3.81
N ASP A 147 15.73 -6.67 4.44
CA ASP A 147 15.42 -7.92 3.76
C ASP A 147 14.29 -8.64 4.49
N HIS A 148 13.29 -9.07 3.74
CA HIS A 148 12.11 -9.76 4.27
C HIS A 148 11.64 -10.79 3.23
N PRO A 149 11.19 -12.00 3.62
CA PRO A 149 10.76 -13.02 2.66
C PRO A 149 9.76 -12.51 1.62
N GLU A 150 8.73 -11.78 2.07
CA GLU A 150 7.73 -11.18 1.18
C GLU A 150 8.24 -10.06 0.28
N ALA A 151 9.45 -9.51 0.51
CA ALA A 151 10.05 -8.56 -0.42
C ALA A 151 10.45 -9.23 -1.75
N HIS A 152 10.62 -10.56 -1.73
CA HIS A 152 10.96 -11.40 -2.88
C HIS A 152 9.74 -12.10 -3.50
N ARG A 153 8.52 -11.79 -3.04
CA ARG A 153 7.30 -12.35 -3.60
C ARG A 153 7.15 -12.00 -5.07
N THR A 154 6.42 -12.84 -5.79
CA THR A 154 5.97 -12.51 -7.13
C THR A 154 5.05 -11.28 -7.09
N PHE A 155 5.41 -10.24 -7.82
CA PHE A 155 4.64 -9.00 -7.87
C PHE A 155 4.41 -8.61 -9.33
N VAL A 156 3.14 -8.49 -9.73
CA VAL A 156 2.77 -8.28 -11.15
C VAL A 156 3.29 -6.96 -11.72
N TRP A 157 3.57 -5.97 -10.86
CA TRP A 157 4.16 -4.69 -11.26
C TRP A 157 5.70 -4.73 -11.30
N ASN A 158 6.33 -5.84 -10.91
CA ASN A 158 7.74 -6.05 -11.14
C ASN A 158 7.95 -6.50 -12.58
N ALA A 159 8.39 -5.58 -13.45
CA ALA A 159 8.66 -5.85 -14.86
C ALA A 159 9.71 -6.97 -15.07
N ARG A 160 10.48 -7.34 -14.05
CA ARG A 160 11.44 -8.45 -14.10
C ARG A 160 10.79 -9.83 -13.94
N CYS A 161 9.54 -9.91 -13.47
CA CYS A 161 8.78 -11.15 -13.34
C CYS A 161 8.19 -11.58 -14.70
N THR A 162 9.05 -11.73 -15.72
CA THR A 162 8.62 -11.95 -17.11
C THR A 162 7.76 -13.20 -17.30
N ASN A 163 8.02 -14.28 -16.56
CA ASN A 163 7.21 -15.50 -16.58
C ASN A 163 5.72 -15.25 -16.26
N GLU A 164 5.44 -14.39 -15.28
CA GLU A 164 4.06 -14.03 -14.94
C GLU A 164 3.42 -13.12 -15.99
N LEU A 165 4.23 -12.26 -16.63
CA LEU A 165 3.73 -11.45 -17.72
C LEU A 165 3.35 -12.33 -18.91
N TYR A 166 4.16 -13.35 -19.25
CA TYR A 166 3.82 -14.32 -20.30
C TYR A 166 2.50 -15.06 -20.04
N SER A 167 2.24 -15.46 -18.79
CA SER A 167 1.01 -16.18 -18.44
C SER A 167 -0.25 -15.32 -18.65
N GLN A 168 -0.10 -13.99 -18.64
CA GLN A 168 -1.19 -13.03 -18.80
C GLN A 168 -1.36 -12.48 -20.23
N ILE A 169 -0.38 -12.66 -21.14
CA ILE A 169 -0.45 -12.12 -22.51
C ILE A 169 -1.72 -12.57 -23.24
N ALA A 170 -2.16 -13.81 -23.01
CA ALA A 170 -3.35 -14.36 -23.65
C ALA A 170 -4.62 -13.53 -23.36
N GLN A 171 -4.64 -12.76 -22.27
CA GLN A 171 -5.77 -11.91 -21.90
C GLN A 171 -5.86 -10.62 -22.74
N ASN A 172 -4.72 -10.06 -23.20
CA ASN A 172 -4.71 -8.90 -24.10
C ASN A 172 -4.72 -9.38 -25.54
N LYS A 173 -5.85 -9.30 -26.25
CA LYS A 173 -5.95 -9.81 -27.64
C LYS A 173 -5.31 -8.92 -28.71
N THR A 174 -5.04 -7.66 -28.39
CA THR A 174 -4.62 -6.65 -29.36
C THR A 174 -3.10 -6.55 -29.45
N ASP A 175 -2.43 -6.59 -28.30
CA ASP A 175 -1.01 -6.23 -28.20
C ASP A 175 -0.08 -7.43 -28.02
N GLN A 176 -0.58 -8.67 -28.15
CA GLN A 176 0.19 -9.90 -27.84
C GLN A 176 1.57 -9.93 -28.47
N LYS A 177 1.64 -9.65 -29.77
CA LYS A 177 2.90 -9.68 -30.53
C LYS A 177 3.90 -8.64 -30.02
N MET A 178 3.42 -7.45 -29.68
CA MET A 178 4.26 -6.37 -29.16
C MET A 178 4.77 -6.71 -27.75
N ILE A 179 3.88 -7.19 -26.87
CA ILE A 179 4.24 -7.59 -25.51
C ILE A 179 5.24 -8.74 -25.54
N SER A 180 4.98 -9.80 -26.31
CA SER A 180 5.91 -10.92 -26.48
C SER A 180 7.27 -10.47 -27.01
N HIS A 181 7.30 -9.58 -28.01
CA HIS A 181 8.56 -9.08 -28.56
C HIS A 181 9.44 -8.40 -27.50
N TYR A 182 8.88 -7.51 -26.67
CA TYR A 182 9.65 -6.81 -25.64
C TYR A 182 10.04 -7.72 -24.46
N LEU A 183 9.21 -8.70 -24.10
CA LEU A 183 9.59 -9.69 -23.09
C LEU A 183 10.72 -10.60 -23.58
N ASP A 184 10.67 -11.05 -24.83
CA ASP A 184 11.75 -11.84 -25.46
C ASP A 184 13.05 -11.03 -25.54
N LEU A 185 12.95 -9.73 -25.84
CA LEU A 185 14.09 -8.83 -25.88
C LEU A 185 14.72 -8.68 -24.49
N TYR A 186 13.90 -8.44 -23.45
CA TYR A 186 14.35 -8.32 -22.07
C TYR A 186 15.10 -9.58 -21.62
N ASN A 187 14.51 -10.76 -21.82
CA ASN A 187 15.11 -12.05 -21.42
C ASN A 187 16.40 -12.41 -22.18
N LYS A 188 16.66 -11.78 -23.33
CA LYS A 188 17.92 -11.97 -24.08
C LYS A 188 19.04 -11.06 -23.60
N GLN A 189 18.72 -9.94 -22.97
CA GLN A 189 19.66 -8.87 -22.64
C GLN A 189 20.02 -8.78 -21.15
N VAL A 190 19.19 -9.38 -20.29
CA VAL A 190 19.35 -9.45 -18.83
C VAL A 190 19.58 -10.89 -18.42
#